data_AF-A0A2K2VM67-F1
#
_entry.id   AF-A0A2K2VM67-F1
#
_cell.length_a   1.000
_cell.length_b   1.000
_cell.length_c   1.000
_cell.angle_alpha   90.00
_cell.angle_beta   90.00
_cell.angle_gamma   90.00
#
_symmetry.space_group_name_H-M   'P 1'
#
loop_
_entity.id
_entity.type
_entity.pdbx_description
1 polymer ?
#
loop_
_entity_poly.entity_id
_entity_poly.type
_entity_poly.pdbx_seq_one_letter_code
_entity_poly.pdbx_strand_id
1 'polypeptide(L)'
;MNTTEYDNIFNEYLTSDIVLKLFNLYNAIERKKFELKDEKSYFNHATYYIMYFISILKENEEDNLMNYYEKALKRIEYIREKEKEKLIDDYSDPILFKGNSPKKYLSELEKVDFND
;
A
#
# COMPACT_ATOMS: atom_id res chain seq x y z
N MET A 1 -8.07 -16.63 -26.40
CA MET A 1 -7.77 -16.63 -24.95
C MET A 1 -8.48 -17.84 -24.37
N ASN A 2 -7.74 -18.78 -23.79
CA ASN A 2 -8.32 -19.99 -23.19
C ASN A 2 -9.12 -19.58 -21.94
N THR A 3 -10.43 -19.81 -21.98
CA THR A 3 -11.35 -19.58 -20.85
C THR A 3 -10.90 -20.31 -19.57
N THR A 4 -10.24 -21.46 -19.73
CA THR A 4 -9.78 -22.31 -18.63
C THR A 4 -8.77 -21.65 -17.68
N GLU A 5 -7.84 -20.83 -18.19
CA GLU A 5 -6.88 -20.12 -17.32
C GLU A 5 -7.54 -19.01 -16.53
N TYR A 6 -8.48 -18.28 -17.15
CA TYR A 6 -9.20 -17.20 -16.50
C TYR A 6 -10.12 -17.74 -15.40
N ASP A 7 -10.82 -18.83 -15.70
CA ASP A 7 -11.69 -19.52 -14.74
C ASP A 7 -10.88 -20.08 -13.57
N ASN A 8 -9.68 -20.62 -13.80
CA ASN A 8 -8.80 -21.11 -12.73
C ASN A 8 -8.29 -19.96 -11.84
N ILE A 9 -7.87 -18.83 -12.42
CA ILE A 9 -7.46 -17.64 -11.65
C ILE A 9 -8.61 -17.14 -10.76
N PHE A 10 -9.82 -17.06 -11.32
CA PHE A 10 -10.97 -16.51 -10.62
C PHE A 10 -11.52 -17.47 -9.55
N ASN A 11 -11.50 -18.78 -9.81
CA ASN A 11 -12.06 -19.76 -8.89
C ASN A 11 -11.06 -20.23 -7.81
N GLU A 12 -9.76 -20.29 -8.09
CA GLU A 12 -8.76 -20.80 -7.14
C GLU A 12 -8.01 -19.69 -6.39
N TYR A 13 -7.73 -18.55 -7.03
CA TYR A 13 -6.84 -17.52 -6.45
C TYR A 13 -7.57 -16.23 -6.03
N LEU A 14 -8.71 -15.92 -6.65
CA LEU A 14 -9.46 -14.68 -6.45
C LEU A 14 -10.88 -14.98 -5.97
N THR A 15 -10.97 -15.70 -4.85
CA THR A 15 -12.25 -16.03 -4.24
C THR A 15 -13.03 -14.76 -3.85
N SER A 16 -14.36 -14.86 -3.83
CA SER A 16 -15.23 -13.75 -3.44
C SER A 16 -14.90 -13.16 -2.07
N ASP A 17 -14.40 -13.98 -1.14
CA ASP A 17 -13.96 -13.52 0.18
C ASP A 17 -12.73 -12.62 0.10
N ILE A 18 -11.72 -13.02 -0.70
CA ILE A 18 -10.51 -12.22 -0.94
C ILE A 18 -10.90 -10.88 -1.57
N VAL A 19 -11.77 -10.89 -2.57
CA VAL A 19 -12.25 -9.66 -3.24
C VAL A 19 -12.96 -8.75 -2.24
N LEU A 20 -13.85 -9.30 -1.41
CA LEU A 20 -14.59 -8.53 -0.41
C LEU A 20 -13.66 -7.93 0.65
N LYS A 21 -12.66 -8.69 1.12
CA LYS A 21 -11.63 -8.20 2.05
C LYS A 21 -10.84 -7.03 1.45
N LEU A 22 -10.39 -7.15 0.21
CA LEU A 22 -9.64 -6.10 -0.49
C LEU A 22 -10.49 -4.84 -0.72
N PHE A 23 -11.76 -5.02 -1.09
CA PHE A 23 -12.70 -3.91 -1.26
C PHE A 23 -12.97 -3.17 0.07
N ASN A 24 -13.17 -3.91 1.15
CA ASN A 24 -13.36 -3.33 2.48
C ASN A 24 -12.12 -2.57 2.94
N LEU A 25 -10.92 -3.12 2.70
CA LEU A 25 -9.66 -2.43 2.96
C LEU A 25 -9.56 -1.13 2.16
N TYR A 26 -9.82 -1.17 0.86
CA TYR A 26 -9.80 0.02 0.00
C TYR A 26 -10.73 1.12 0.53
N ASN A 27 -11.97 0.76 0.86
CA ASN A 27 -12.94 1.72 1.41
C ASN A 27 -12.50 2.30 2.75
N ALA A 28 -11.89 1.49 3.63
CA ALA A 28 -11.37 1.96 4.90
C ALA A 28 -10.23 2.97 4.71
N ILE A 29 -9.32 2.70 3.78
CA ILE A 29 -8.22 3.61 3.43
C ILE A 29 -8.75 4.91 2.83
N GLU A 30 -9.70 4.85 1.89
CA GLU A 30 -10.28 6.07 1.29
C GLU A 30 -11.02 6.90 2.34
N ARG A 31 -11.72 6.29 3.30
CA ARG A 31 -12.31 7.02 4.44
C ARG A 31 -11.24 7.73 5.28
N LYS A 32 -10.16 7.03 5.64
CA LYS A 32 -9.02 7.60 6.37
C LYS A 32 -8.37 8.78 5.63
N LYS A 33 -8.29 8.68 4.31
CA LYS A 33 -7.80 9.77 3.46
C LYS A 33 -8.68 11.01 3.49
N PHE A 34 -10.01 10.86 3.60
CA PHE A 34 -10.88 12.01 3.84
C PHE A 34 -10.66 12.62 5.22
N GLU A 35 -10.46 11.80 6.26
CA GLU A 35 -10.20 12.28 7.63
C GLU A 35 -8.87 13.05 7.73
N LEU A 36 -7.84 12.62 7.00
CA LEU A 36 -6.46 13.14 7.10
C LEU A 36 -6.07 14.08 5.95
N LYS A 37 -7.06 14.53 5.16
CA LYS A 37 -6.83 15.27 3.91
C LYS A 37 -5.95 16.51 4.09
N ASP A 38 -6.10 17.20 5.21
CA ASP A 38 -5.39 18.45 5.49
C ASP A 38 -4.01 18.22 6.14
N GLU A 39 -3.77 17.05 6.73
CA GLU A 39 -2.51 16.69 7.40
C GLU A 39 -1.53 15.96 6.47
N LYS A 40 -2.05 15.11 5.58
CA LYS A 40 -1.26 14.19 4.75
C LYS A 40 -1.70 14.23 3.29
N SER A 41 -1.45 15.36 2.62
CA SER A 41 -1.85 15.61 1.22
C SER A 41 -1.37 14.54 0.21
N TYR A 42 -0.26 13.86 0.50
CA TYR A 42 0.28 12.76 -0.30
C TYR A 42 -0.61 11.51 -0.35
N PHE A 43 -1.55 11.36 0.60
CA PHE A 43 -2.49 10.24 0.64
C PHE A 43 -3.34 10.13 -0.62
N ASN A 44 -3.59 11.25 -1.30
CA ASN A 44 -4.32 11.26 -2.57
C ASN A 44 -3.69 10.38 -3.65
N HIS A 45 -2.40 10.07 -3.51
CA HIS A 45 -1.65 9.27 -4.48
C HIS A 45 -1.21 7.92 -3.92
N ALA A 46 -1.37 7.68 -2.61
CA ALA A 46 -0.72 6.56 -1.92
C ALA A 46 -1.60 5.32 -1.71
N THR A 47 -2.92 5.37 -1.98
CA THR A 47 -3.86 4.26 -1.68
C THR A 47 -3.37 2.89 -2.17
N TYR A 48 -2.91 2.81 -3.42
CA TYR A 48 -2.35 1.58 -3.98
C TYR A 48 -1.16 1.06 -3.15
N TYR A 49 -0.25 1.95 -2.77
CA TYR A 49 0.94 1.58 -2.01
C TYR A 49 0.65 1.26 -0.55
N ILE A 50 -0.38 1.87 0.05
CA ILE A 50 -0.87 1.49 1.38
C ILE A 50 -1.36 0.04 1.33
N MET A 51 -2.24 -0.29 0.38
CA MET A 51 -2.74 -1.66 0.20
C MET A 51 -1.60 -2.64 -0.10
N TYR A 52 -0.64 -2.25 -0.94
CA TYR A 52 0.53 -3.05 -1.26
C TYR A 52 1.37 -3.38 -0.03
N PHE A 53 1.73 -2.38 0.78
CA PHE A 53 2.53 -2.63 1.98
C PHE A 53 1.77 -3.44 3.03
N ILE A 54 0.46 -3.23 3.18
CA ILE A 54 -0.39 -4.09 4.03
C ILE A 54 -0.34 -5.54 3.53
N SER A 55 -0.38 -5.77 2.22
CA SER A 55 -0.32 -7.13 1.65
C SER A 55 1.03 -7.83 1.87
N ILE A 56 2.12 -7.06 2.05
CA ILE A 56 3.44 -7.58 2.40
C ILE A 56 3.57 -7.80 3.91
N LEU A 57 2.96 -6.92 4.69
CA LEU A 57 3.03 -6.94 6.15
C LEU A 57 2.12 -8.01 6.78
N LYS A 58 1.06 -8.43 6.10
CA LYS A 58 0.14 -9.43 6.64
C LYS A 58 0.90 -10.73 6.93
N GLU A 59 0.78 -11.20 8.16
CA GLU A 59 1.43 -12.43 8.62
C GLU A 59 0.45 -13.61 8.50
N ASN A 60 -0.86 -13.35 8.65
CA ASN A 60 -1.93 -14.34 8.50
C ASN A 60 -3.06 -13.80 7.58
N GLU A 61 -3.75 -14.70 6.89
CA GLU A 61 -4.90 -14.37 6.02
C GLU A 61 -6.19 -14.08 6.79
N GLU A 62 -6.25 -14.50 8.06
CA GLU A 62 -7.39 -14.25 8.95
C GLU A 62 -7.32 -12.90 9.67
N ASP A 63 -6.18 -12.20 9.62
CA ASP A 63 -6.00 -10.94 10.33
C ASP A 63 -6.80 -9.78 9.70
N ASN A 64 -7.31 -8.90 10.56
CA ASN A 64 -7.87 -7.63 10.10
C ASN A 64 -6.78 -6.80 9.43
N LEU A 65 -6.85 -6.64 8.11
CA LEU A 65 -5.86 -5.93 7.30
C LEU A 65 -5.58 -4.49 7.77
N MET A 66 -6.55 -3.84 8.41
CA MET A 66 -6.36 -2.49 8.97
C MET A 66 -5.40 -2.46 10.17
N ASN A 67 -5.11 -3.59 10.82
CA ASN A 67 -4.11 -3.66 11.89
C ASN A 67 -2.71 -3.30 11.39
N TYR A 68 -2.45 -3.46 10.09
CA TYR A 68 -1.17 -3.14 9.45
C TYR A 68 -1.12 -1.72 8.88
N TYR A 69 -2.20 -0.95 8.99
CA TYR A 69 -2.32 0.36 8.36
C TYR A 69 -1.23 1.34 8.82
N GLU A 70 -1.05 1.51 10.14
CA GLU A 70 -0.04 2.42 10.67
C GLU A 70 1.38 2.01 10.27
N LYS A 71 1.69 0.71 10.29
CA LYS A 71 2.99 0.21 9.81
C LYS A 71 3.19 0.49 8.32
N ALA A 72 2.16 0.33 7.49
CA ALA A 72 2.21 0.68 6.08
C ALA A 72 2.43 2.18 5.86
N LEU A 73 1.80 3.04 6.67
CA LEU A 73 2.03 4.48 6.63
C LEU A 73 3.46 4.86 7.00
N LYS A 74 4.01 4.28 8.09
CA LYS A 74 5.41 4.51 8.49
C LYS A 74 6.38 4.15 7.35
N ARG A 75 6.14 3.04 6.64
CA ARG A 75 6.95 2.66 5.45
C ARG A 75 6.84 3.66 4.32
N ILE A 76 5.64 4.17 4.05
CA ILE A 76 5.43 5.21 3.02
C ILE A 76 6.15 6.50 3.41
N GLU A 77 6.03 6.94 4.66
CA GLU A 77 6.69 8.14 5.16
C GLU A 77 8.21 8.02 5.06
N TYR A 78 8.76 6.86 5.44
CA TYR A 78 10.18 6.57 5.28
C TYR A 78 10.66 6.75 3.84
N ILE A 79 9.96 6.14 2.88
CA ILE A 79 10.29 6.27 1.44
C ILE A 79 10.19 7.73 1.00
N ARG A 80 9.15 8.42 1.47
CA ARG A 80 8.86 9.80 1.12
C ARG A 80 9.98 10.73 1.54
N GLU A 81 10.45 10.61 2.78
CA GLU A 81 11.57 11.41 3.28
C GLU A 81 12.87 11.08 2.54
N LYS A 82 13.15 9.80 2.25
CA LYS A 82 14.31 9.40 1.45
C LYS A 82 14.32 9.99 0.04
N GLU A 83 13.19 9.97 -0.66
CA GLU A 83 13.09 10.53 -2.02
C GLU A 83 13.14 12.06 -1.99
N LYS A 84 12.60 12.72 -0.96
CA LYS A 84 12.78 14.16 -0.74
C LYS A 84 14.24 14.55 -0.55
N GLU A 85 14.96 13.83 0.31
CA GLU A 85 16.40 14.07 0.54
C GLU A 85 17.22 13.91 -0.74
N LYS A 86 16.83 12.97 -1.60
CA LYS A 86 17.54 12.66 -2.84
C LYS A 86 17.25 13.63 -3.99
N LEU A 87 15.98 14.01 -4.16
CA LEU A 87 15.52 14.80 -5.31
C LEU A 87 15.44 16.30 -5.00
N ILE A 88 15.41 16.68 -3.72
CA ILE A 88 15.38 18.07 -3.24
C ILE A 88 14.27 18.87 -3.94
N ASP A 89 14.61 19.66 -4.95
CA ASP A 89 13.69 20.54 -5.69
C ASP A 89 12.81 19.78 -6.70
N ASP A 90 13.23 18.60 -7.16
CA ASP A 90 12.49 17.78 -8.13
C ASP A 90 11.48 16.82 -7.46
N TYR A 91 11.39 16.85 -6.13
CA TYR A 91 10.51 15.98 -5.39
C TYR A 91 9.03 16.27 -5.65
N SER A 92 8.24 15.22 -5.89
CA SER A 92 6.80 15.32 -6.03
C SER A 92 6.11 14.04 -5.58
N ASP A 93 5.16 14.17 -4.65
CA ASP A 93 4.31 13.07 -4.19
C ASP A 93 3.61 12.35 -5.37
N PRO A 94 2.93 13.04 -6.29
CA PRO A 94 2.38 12.42 -7.49
C PRO A 94 3.39 11.60 -8.30
N ILE A 95 4.63 12.09 -8.46
CA ILE A 95 5.65 11.40 -9.26
C ILE A 95 6.13 10.15 -8.53
N LEU A 96 6.37 10.26 -7.22
CA LEU A 96 6.74 9.13 -6.36
C LEU A 96 5.75 7.98 -6.49
N PHE A 97 4.45 8.26 -6.37
CA PHE A 97 3.42 7.22 -6.34
C PHE A 97 2.83 6.85 -7.71
N LYS A 98 3.05 7.61 -8.78
CA LYS A 98 2.71 7.17 -10.15
C LYS A 98 3.71 6.14 -10.69
N GLY A 99 4.97 6.21 -10.25
CA GLY A 99 6.01 5.25 -10.64
C GLY A 99 6.01 3.99 -9.78
N ASN A 100 6.94 3.08 -10.07
CA ASN A 100 7.28 1.92 -9.22
C ASN A 100 8.34 2.26 -8.14
N SER A 101 8.59 3.56 -7.88
CA SER A 101 9.66 4.00 -6.98
C SER A 101 9.57 3.43 -5.56
N PRO A 102 8.39 3.39 -4.90
CA PRO A 102 8.27 2.80 -3.56
C PRO A 102 8.73 1.33 -3.47
N LYS A 103 8.58 0.54 -4.56
CA LYS A 103 9.02 -0.87 -4.58
C LYS A 103 10.55 -1.03 -4.58
N LYS A 104 11.30 0.02 -4.95
CA LYS A 104 12.77 -0.02 -4.94
C LYS A 104 13.35 -0.08 -3.52
N TYR A 105 12.54 0.27 -2.51
CA TYR A 105 12.95 0.34 -1.11
C TYR A 105 12.65 -0.96 -0.34
N LEU A 106 12.08 -2.01 -0.96
CA LEU A 106 11.66 -3.22 -0.24
C LEU A 106 12.79 -3.86 0.59
N SER A 107 13.96 -4.07 0.00
CA SER A 107 15.12 -4.66 0.68
C SER A 107 15.68 -3.79 1.80
N GLU A 108 15.37 -2.49 1.79
CA GLU A 108 15.75 -1.56 2.85
C GLU A 108 14.71 -1.58 3.98
N LEU A 109 13.42 -1.61 3.65
CA LEU A 109 12.32 -1.68 4.60
C LEU A 109 12.33 -2.96 5.46
N GLU A 110 12.93 -4.04 4.97
CA GLU A 110 13.15 -5.28 5.75
C GLU A 110 14.19 -5.10 6.87
N LYS A 111 15.05 -4.08 6.78
CA LYS A 111 16.15 -3.82 7.72
C LYS A 111 15.82 -2.72 8.73
N VAL A 112 14.69 -2.04 8.55
CA VAL A 112 14.24 -0.93 9.41
C VAL A 112 13.21 -1.47 10.38
N ASP A 113 13.43 -1.25 11.69
CA ASP A 113 12.42 -1.54 12.70
C ASP A 113 11.39 -0.40 12.74
N PHE A 114 10.12 -0.76 12.59
CA PHE A 114 8.98 0.16 12.63
C PHE A 114 8.12 -0.04 13.90
N ASN A 115 8.58 -0.87 14.85
CA ASN A 115 7.92 -1.15 16.12
C ASN A 115 8.28 -0.08 17.17
N ASP A 116 7.76 1.13 16.95
CA ASP A 116 7.60 2.17 17.97
C ASP A 116 6.12 2.32 18.32
#